data_AF-A0A6T8Z716-F1
#
_entry.id   AF-A0A6T8Z716-F1
#
_cell.length_a   1.000
_cell.length_b   1.000
_cell.length_c   1.000
_cell.angle_alpha   90.00
_cell.angle_beta   90.00
_cell.angle_gamma   90.00
#
_symmetry.space_group_name_H-M   'P 1'
#
loop_
_entity.id
_entity.type
_entity.pdbx_description
1 polymer ?
#
loop_
_entity_poly.entity_id
_entity_poly.type
_entity_poly.pdbx_seq_one_letter_code
_entity_poly.pdbx_strand_id
1 'polypeptide(L)'
;VGGLSWVRILPTTTMSATLPLRLATVVAAVPKLRLGALAALLLAAFAWAMKRLNTPSRVYDKEANSVGREYDAWTSEGILEYYWGEHIHLGYYAEGERRGPFYGGKDFIEAKYDFIDKMLEFSQVDAPQKILDVGCGIGGTSRYLAKR
;
A
#
# COMPACT_ATOMS: atom_id res chain seq x y z
N VAL A 1 30.95 -39.20 38.11
CA VAL A 1 29.69 -39.48 38.81
C VAL A 1 28.56 -39.09 37.86
N GLY A 2 27.67 -40.05 37.53
CA GLY A 2 26.34 -39.92 36.91
C GLY A 2 26.23 -39.03 35.65
N GLY A 3 25.96 -39.53 34.44
CA GLY A 3 25.00 -40.57 34.10
C GLY A 3 23.59 -40.00 34.14
N LEU A 4 23.03 -39.66 32.97
CA LEU A 4 21.59 -39.64 32.68
C LEU A 4 21.41 -39.66 31.15
N SER A 5 21.37 -40.88 30.63
CA SER A 5 20.89 -41.22 29.30
C SER A 5 19.37 -41.23 29.31
N TRP A 6 18.73 -40.45 28.45
CA TRP A 6 17.35 -40.67 28.02
C TRP A 6 17.17 -40.21 26.57
N VAL A 7 17.85 -40.89 25.64
CA VAL A 7 17.45 -40.85 24.23
C VAL A 7 16.31 -41.84 24.04
N ARG A 8 15.07 -41.33 24.07
CA ARG A 8 13.88 -42.11 23.70
C ARG A 8 13.83 -42.12 22.17
N ILE A 9 14.30 -43.20 21.57
CA ILE A 9 14.17 -43.43 20.13
C ILE A 9 12.68 -43.66 19.86
N LEU A 10 12.00 -42.64 19.31
CA LEU A 10 10.66 -42.82 18.76
C LEU A 10 10.77 -43.72 17.53
N PRO A 11 9.86 -44.70 17.35
CA PRO A 11 9.85 -45.50 16.13
C PRO A 11 9.62 -44.57 14.95
N THR A 12 10.51 -44.63 13.96
CA THR A 12 10.29 -44.08 12.63
C THR A 12 9.13 -44.82 11.99
N THR A 13 7.92 -44.33 12.24
CA THR A 13 6.76 -44.67 11.44
C THR A 13 7.00 -44.05 10.07
N THR A 14 7.45 -44.86 9.11
CA THR A 14 7.37 -44.54 7.69
C THR A 14 5.91 -44.27 7.37
N MET A 15 5.51 -42.99 7.32
CA MET A 15 4.26 -42.60 6.69
C MET A 15 4.41 -42.93 5.20
N SER A 16 3.89 -44.08 4.81
CA SER A 16 3.65 -44.39 3.41
C SER A 16 2.72 -43.31 2.88
N ALA A 17 3.25 -42.41 2.05
CA ALA A 17 2.48 -41.43 1.31
C ALA A 17 1.70 -42.18 0.22
N THR A 18 0.72 -42.98 0.61
CA THR A 18 -0.33 -43.40 -0.29
C THR A 18 -1.18 -42.15 -0.53
N LEU A 19 -0.79 -41.35 -1.53
CA LEU A 19 -1.74 -40.50 -2.22
C LEU A 19 -2.97 -41.37 -2.49
N PRO A 20 -4.18 -40.97 -2.08
CA PRO A 20 -5.36 -41.77 -2.40
C PRO A 20 -5.38 -41.93 -3.92
N LEU A 21 -5.33 -43.19 -4.37
CA LEU A 21 -5.29 -43.63 -5.78
C LEU A 21 -6.40 -42.98 -6.64
N ARG A 22 -7.39 -42.37 -5.99
CA ARG A 22 -8.47 -41.58 -6.58
C ARG A 22 -8.04 -40.26 -7.22
N LEU A 23 -6.94 -39.63 -6.80
CA LEU A 23 -6.49 -38.38 -7.45
C LEU A 23 -5.73 -38.67 -8.76
N ALA A 24 -4.87 -39.70 -8.77
CA ALA A 24 -4.04 -40.03 -9.93
C ALA A 24 -4.86 -40.59 -11.12
N THR A 25 -5.93 -41.34 -10.85
CA THR A 25 -6.80 -41.91 -11.91
C THR A 25 -7.74 -40.87 -12.53
N VAL A 26 -8.16 -39.85 -11.78
CA VAL A 26 -8.98 -38.76 -12.33
C VAL A 26 -8.19 -37.92 -13.32
N VAL A 27 -6.89 -37.69 -13.08
CA VAL A 27 -6.01 -36.93 -13.99
C VAL A 27 -5.78 -37.67 -15.32
N ALA A 28 -5.68 -39.01 -15.30
CA ALA A 28 -5.49 -39.81 -16.51
C ALA A 28 -6.78 -39.99 -17.34
N ALA A 29 -7.96 -39.93 -16.72
CA ALA A 29 -9.26 -40.12 -17.37
C ALA A 29 -9.84 -38.86 -18.02
N VAL A 30 -9.23 -37.69 -17.79
CA VAL A 30 -9.63 -36.43 -18.42
C VAL A 30 -8.86 -36.29 -19.74
N PRO A 31 -9.53 -36.27 -20.91
CA PRO A 31 -8.83 -36.09 -22.18
C PRO A 31 -8.01 -34.79 -22.16
N LYS A 32 -6.78 -34.83 -22.70
CA LYS A 32 -5.83 -33.69 -22.74
C LYS A 32 -6.48 -32.39 -23.25
N LEU A 33 -7.47 -32.50 -24.12
CA LEU A 33 -8.29 -31.38 -24.63
C LEU A 33 -9.05 -30.63 -23.52
N ARG A 34 -9.57 -31.34 -22.49
CA ARG A 34 -10.26 -30.74 -21.34
C ARG A 34 -9.29 -30.05 -20.37
N LEU A 35 -8.06 -30.59 -20.21
CA LEU A 35 -7.01 -29.92 -19.44
C LEU A 35 -6.55 -28.62 -20.12
N GLY A 36 -6.36 -28.65 -21.45
CA GLY A 36 -6.03 -27.46 -22.24
C GLY A 36 -7.14 -26.41 -22.17
N ALA A 37 -8.40 -26.82 -22.26
CA ALA A 37 -9.54 -25.91 -22.12
C ALA A 37 -9.61 -25.26 -20.73
N LEU A 38 -9.38 -26.04 -19.65
CA LEU A 38 -9.37 -25.49 -18.28
C LEU A 38 -8.21 -24.50 -18.08
N ALA A 39 -7.01 -24.83 -18.57
CA ALA A 39 -5.86 -23.93 -18.51
C ALA A 39 -6.11 -22.62 -19.27
N ALA A 40 -6.71 -22.69 -20.46
CA ALA A 40 -7.07 -21.51 -21.25
C ALA A 40 -8.11 -20.64 -20.53
N LEU A 41 -9.11 -21.24 -19.88
CA LEU A 41 -10.11 -20.51 -19.09
C LEU A 41 -9.50 -19.82 -17.87
N LEU A 42 -8.58 -20.50 -17.16
CA LEU A 42 -7.86 -19.92 -16.03
C LEU A 42 -6.98 -18.74 -16.48
N LEU A 43 -6.26 -18.87 -17.59
CA LEU A 43 -5.46 -17.78 -18.16
C LEU A 43 -6.33 -16.60 -18.60
N ALA A 44 -7.48 -16.85 -19.22
CA ALA A 44 -8.42 -15.80 -19.62
C ALA A 44 -9.02 -15.08 -18.40
N ALA A 45 -9.43 -15.82 -17.37
CA ALA A 45 -9.95 -15.26 -16.12
C ALA A 45 -8.89 -14.43 -15.40
N PHE A 46 -7.66 -14.92 -15.34
CA PHE A 46 -6.53 -14.19 -14.77
C PHE A 46 -6.23 -12.91 -15.56
N ALA A 47 -6.14 -12.98 -16.88
CA ALA A 47 -5.92 -11.81 -17.74
C ALA A 47 -7.03 -10.76 -17.57
N TRP A 48 -8.29 -11.20 -17.49
CA TRP A 48 -9.43 -10.33 -17.21
C TRP A 48 -9.34 -9.69 -15.82
N ALA A 49 -9.02 -10.47 -14.79
CA ALA A 49 -8.86 -9.96 -13.42
C ALA A 49 -7.73 -8.94 -13.36
N MET A 50 -6.57 -9.25 -13.93
CA MET A 50 -5.44 -8.34 -14.03
C MET A 50 -5.80 -7.06 -14.79
N LYS A 51 -6.52 -7.17 -15.92
CA LYS A 51 -7.01 -5.99 -16.64
C LYS A 51 -7.90 -5.14 -15.74
N ARG A 52 -8.84 -5.74 -15.00
CA ARG A 52 -9.76 -5.00 -14.13
C ARG A 52 -9.07 -4.36 -12.93
N LEU A 53 -8.12 -5.05 -12.31
CA LEU A 53 -7.36 -4.56 -11.17
C LEU A 53 -6.33 -3.49 -11.57
N ASN A 54 -5.76 -3.57 -12.77
CA ASN A 54 -4.80 -2.60 -13.29
C ASN A 54 -5.44 -1.44 -14.07
N THR A 55 -6.75 -1.45 -14.31
CA THR A 55 -7.45 -0.32 -14.94
C THR A 55 -7.90 0.65 -13.84
N PRO A 56 -7.43 1.91 -13.84
CA PRO A 56 -7.85 2.89 -12.83
C PRO A 56 -9.36 3.15 -12.93
N SER A 57 -10.01 3.36 -11.79
CA SER A 57 -11.44 3.64 -11.72
C SER A 57 -11.83 5.03 -12.24
N ARG A 58 -10.86 5.94 -12.34
CA ARG A 58 -11.04 7.31 -12.84
C ARG A 58 -9.96 7.63 -13.85
N VAL A 59 -10.37 8.08 -15.04
CA VAL A 59 -9.46 8.55 -16.09
C VAL A 59 -9.20 10.04 -15.87
N TYR A 60 -7.96 10.47 -16.06
CA TYR A 60 -7.65 11.90 -16.09
C TYR A 60 -8.26 12.53 -17.33
N ASP A 61 -9.10 13.54 -17.13
CA ASP A 61 -9.75 14.29 -18.20
C ASP A 61 -9.21 15.73 -18.15
N LYS A 62 -8.43 16.08 -19.16
CA LYS A 62 -7.74 17.36 -19.24
C LYS A 62 -8.70 18.47 -19.64
N GLU A 63 -9.56 18.20 -20.62
CA GLU A 63 -10.55 19.12 -21.17
C GLU A 63 -11.56 19.53 -20.10
N ALA A 64 -11.97 18.59 -19.25
CA ALA A 64 -12.85 18.85 -18.12
C ALA A 64 -12.15 19.34 -16.85
N ASN A 65 -10.82 19.53 -16.88
CA ASN A 65 -9.97 19.85 -15.72
C ASN A 65 -10.30 18.98 -14.50
N SER A 66 -10.31 17.65 -14.68
CA SER A 66 -10.88 16.74 -13.68
C SER A 66 -10.22 16.84 -12.31
N VAL A 67 -8.92 17.16 -12.25
CA VAL A 67 -8.19 17.36 -10.99
C VAL A 67 -8.58 18.69 -10.35
N GLY A 68 -8.42 19.81 -11.09
CA GLY A 68 -8.71 21.13 -10.55
C GLY A 68 -10.16 21.27 -10.06
N ARG A 69 -11.12 20.73 -10.82
CA ARG A 69 -12.54 20.74 -10.44
C ARG A 69 -12.80 20.03 -9.10
N GLU A 70 -12.13 18.91 -8.83
CA GLU A 70 -12.29 18.21 -7.54
C GLU A 70 -11.64 18.99 -6.39
N TYR A 71 -10.46 19.57 -6.61
CA TYR A 71 -9.81 20.43 -5.61
C TYR A 71 -10.64 21.68 -5.30
N ASP A 72 -11.20 22.34 -6.34
CA ASP A 72 -12.10 23.48 -6.18
C ASP A 72 -13.34 23.08 -5.37
N ALA A 73 -13.96 21.94 -5.69
CA ALA A 73 -15.12 21.45 -4.97
C ALA A 73 -14.80 21.16 -3.49
N TRP A 74 -13.68 20.49 -3.21
CA TRP A 74 -13.29 20.12 -1.84
C TRP A 74 -12.90 21.32 -0.98
N THR A 75 -12.28 22.34 -1.58
CA THR A 75 -11.81 23.53 -0.84
C THR A 75 -12.86 24.66 -0.79
N SER A 76 -13.93 24.57 -1.60
CA SER A 76 -14.94 25.63 -1.69
C SER A 76 -15.60 26.01 -0.36
N GLU A 77 -15.79 25.04 0.54
CA GLU A 77 -16.44 25.24 1.84
C GLU A 77 -15.46 25.52 2.99
N GLY A 78 -14.15 25.40 2.78
CA GLY A 78 -13.14 25.65 3.81
C GLY A 78 -13.04 24.57 4.90
N ILE A 79 -13.80 23.46 4.80
CA ILE A 79 -13.85 22.43 5.85
C ILE A 79 -12.51 21.70 6.00
N LEU A 80 -11.81 21.51 4.89
CA LEU A 80 -10.52 20.82 4.88
C LEU A 80 -9.50 21.69 5.59
N GLU A 81 -9.43 22.97 5.28
CA GLU A 81 -8.55 23.95 5.90
C GLU A 81 -8.77 23.99 7.43
N TYR A 82 -10.02 23.87 7.88
CA TYR A 82 -10.35 23.82 9.31
C TYR A 82 -9.77 22.58 10.02
N TYR A 83 -9.90 21.38 9.44
CA TYR A 83 -9.46 20.13 10.09
C TYR A 83 -8.02 19.72 9.74
N TRP A 84 -7.53 20.10 8.56
CA TRP A 84 -6.25 19.68 7.99
C TRP A 84 -5.19 20.78 8.08
N GLY A 85 -5.57 22.01 8.43
CA GLY A 85 -4.67 23.17 8.43
C GLY A 85 -4.27 23.56 7.02
N GLU A 86 -3.05 24.11 6.87
CA GLU A 86 -2.56 24.64 5.59
C GLU A 86 -2.06 23.57 4.59
N HIS A 87 -2.13 22.29 4.95
CA HIS A 87 -1.44 21.20 4.24
C HIS A 87 -2.40 20.07 3.85
N ILE A 88 -2.61 19.89 2.54
CA ILE A 88 -3.48 18.83 2.00
C ILE A 88 -2.66 17.57 1.68
N HIS A 89 -1.98 17.06 2.69
CA HIS A 89 -1.30 15.76 2.67
C HIS A 89 -1.34 15.13 4.07
N LEU A 90 -0.92 13.87 4.19
CA LEU A 90 -0.80 13.19 5.47
C LEU A 90 0.44 13.66 6.24
N GLY A 91 0.55 13.27 7.51
CA GLY A 91 1.69 13.58 8.36
C GLY A 91 2.70 12.44 8.48
N TYR A 92 3.92 12.80 8.90
CA TYR A 92 4.97 11.88 9.32
C TYR A 92 4.83 11.61 10.82
N TYR A 93 4.95 10.35 11.19
CA TYR A 93 4.91 9.91 12.59
C TYR A 93 6.11 9.01 12.81
N ALA A 94 7.02 9.41 13.70
CA ALA A 94 8.09 8.56 14.15
C ALA A 94 7.56 7.36 14.95
N GLU A 95 8.44 6.40 15.20
CA GLU A 95 8.10 5.24 16.01
C GLU A 95 7.61 5.67 17.40
N GLY A 96 6.46 5.12 17.81
CA GLY A 96 5.81 5.49 19.08
C GLY A 96 4.99 6.78 19.06
N GLU A 97 5.06 7.61 18.01
CA GLU A 97 4.26 8.83 17.88
C GLU A 97 2.82 8.55 17.39
N ARG A 98 2.59 7.40 16.77
CA ARG A 98 1.23 6.87 16.54
C ARG A 98 0.74 6.20 17.81
N ARG A 99 -0.07 6.89 18.60
CA ARG A 99 -0.80 6.28 19.73
C ARG A 99 -2.26 6.00 19.33
N GLY A 100 -2.88 5.15 20.15
CA GLY A 100 -4.02 4.29 19.78
C GLY A 100 -5.28 5.01 19.28
N PRO A 101 -6.28 4.24 18.81
CA PRO A 101 -7.39 4.74 17.98
C PRO A 101 -8.28 5.81 18.62
N PHE A 102 -8.13 6.10 19.91
CA PHE A 102 -9.03 6.99 20.64
C PHE A 102 -8.34 8.10 21.43
N TYR A 103 -7.10 7.95 21.91
CA TYR A 103 -6.40 9.01 22.66
C TYR A 103 -4.88 8.86 22.62
N GLY A 104 -4.20 10.00 22.59
CA GLY A 104 -2.75 10.11 22.57
C GLY A 104 -2.17 9.94 21.18
N GLY A 105 -1.07 10.64 20.91
CA GLY A 105 -0.35 10.62 19.64
C GLY A 105 0.08 12.02 19.26
N LYS A 106 0.91 12.12 18.22
CA LYS A 106 1.31 13.41 17.66
C LYS A 106 0.12 14.14 17.06
N ASP A 107 0.08 15.46 17.21
CA ASP A 107 -0.92 16.30 16.56
C ASP A 107 -0.89 16.11 15.03
N PHE A 108 -2.06 16.07 14.40
CA PHE A 108 -2.16 15.80 12.97
C PHE A 108 -1.58 16.92 12.12
N ILE A 109 -1.72 18.18 12.55
CA ILE A 109 -1.18 19.33 11.84
C ILE A 109 0.33 19.39 12.03
N GLU A 110 0.84 19.20 13.25
CA GLU A 110 2.29 19.12 13.51
C GLU A 110 2.95 18.01 12.68
N ALA A 111 2.35 16.82 12.65
CA ALA A 111 2.86 15.69 11.87
C ALA A 111 3.02 16.03 10.37
N LYS A 112 2.20 16.95 9.82
CA LYS A 112 2.34 17.40 8.43
C LYS A 112 3.56 18.30 8.23
N TYR A 113 3.87 19.16 9.19
CA TYR A 113 5.11 19.94 9.14
C TYR A 113 6.33 19.03 9.20
N ASP A 114 6.33 18.02 10.08
CA ASP A 114 7.42 17.04 10.10
C ASP A 114 7.54 16.27 8.79
N PHE A 115 6.41 15.98 8.12
CA PHE A 115 6.46 15.33 6.82
C PHE A 115 7.20 16.19 5.79
N ILE A 116 6.98 17.51 5.78
CA ILE A 116 7.72 18.43 4.91
C ILE A 116 9.21 18.38 5.21
N ASP A 117 9.57 18.39 6.50
CA ASP A 117 10.97 18.31 6.95
C ASP A 117 11.63 17.00 6.53
N LYS A 118 10.92 15.88 6.67
CA LYS A 118 11.40 14.57 6.23
C LYS A 118 11.51 14.46 4.71
N MET A 119 10.62 15.10 3.95
CA MET A 119 10.76 15.17 2.49
C MET A 119 11.97 16.02 2.07
N LEU A 120 12.26 17.10 2.80
CA LEU A 120 13.47 17.89 2.58
C LEU A 120 14.74 17.11 2.93
N GLU A 121 14.77 16.43 4.08
CA GLU A 121 15.86 15.52 4.46
C GLU A 121 16.07 14.42 3.43
N PHE A 122 14.98 13.78 2.98
CA PHE A 122 14.99 12.74 1.96
C PHE A 122 15.58 13.22 0.63
N SER A 123 15.40 14.50 0.29
CA SER A 123 15.98 15.08 -0.92
C SER A 123 17.52 15.17 -0.89
N GLN A 124 18.12 15.09 0.30
CA GLN A 124 19.57 15.23 0.52
C GLN A 124 20.15 16.57 0.01
N VAL A 125 19.30 17.58 -0.15
CA VAL A 125 19.73 18.94 -0.54
C VAL A 125 19.96 19.77 0.70
N ASP A 126 21.15 20.36 0.80
CA ASP A 126 21.48 21.33 1.83
C ASP A 126 21.09 22.75 1.38
N ALA A 127 20.40 23.49 2.26
CA ALA A 127 19.98 24.88 2.08
C ALA A 127 19.49 25.26 0.65
N PRO A 128 18.42 24.62 0.13
CA PRO A 128 17.94 24.89 -1.23
C PRO A 128 17.50 26.35 -1.40
N GLN A 129 18.08 27.03 -2.39
CA GLN A 129 17.76 28.43 -2.69
C GLN A 129 16.49 28.61 -3.52
N LYS A 130 16.11 27.58 -4.29
CA LYS A 130 14.94 27.59 -5.17
C LYS A 130 14.28 26.22 -5.13
N ILE A 131 12.97 26.20 -4.90
CA ILE A 131 12.17 24.99 -4.80
C ILE A 131 10.99 25.10 -5.77
N LEU A 132 10.73 24.03 -6.52
CA LEU A 132 9.54 23.89 -7.35
C LEU A 132 8.58 22.90 -6.69
N ASP A 133 7.41 23.39 -6.26
CA ASP A 133 6.37 22.61 -5.62
C ASP A 133 5.27 22.26 -6.65
N VAL A 134 5.41 21.10 -7.31
CA VAL A 134 4.47 20.65 -8.34
C VAL A 134 3.24 20.04 -7.69
N GLY A 135 2.10 20.72 -7.79
CA GLY A 135 0.89 20.34 -7.08
C GLY A 135 0.87 20.88 -5.65
N CYS A 136 1.21 22.16 -5.48
CA CYS A 136 1.37 22.83 -4.19
C CYS A 136 0.10 22.92 -3.31
N GLY A 137 -1.05 22.44 -3.80
CA GLY A 137 -2.34 22.52 -3.11
C GLY A 137 -2.70 23.98 -2.79
N ILE A 138 -3.08 24.25 -1.54
CA ILE A 138 -3.33 25.62 -1.04
C ILE A 138 -2.05 26.37 -0.63
N GLY A 139 -0.87 25.83 -0.95
CA GLY A 139 0.43 26.49 -0.84
C GLY A 139 1.06 26.51 0.56
N GLY A 140 0.53 25.77 1.54
CA GLY A 140 1.11 25.73 2.89
C GLY A 140 2.57 25.28 2.89
N THR A 141 2.89 24.21 2.16
CA THR A 141 4.26 23.68 2.08
C THR A 141 5.22 24.69 1.47
N SER A 142 4.83 25.30 0.35
CA SER A 142 5.60 26.38 -0.29
C SER A 142 5.87 27.56 0.67
N ARG A 143 4.85 28.04 1.41
CA ARG A 143 5.02 29.15 2.38
C ARG A 143 5.89 28.75 3.57
N TYR A 144 5.75 27.51 4.06
CA TYR A 144 6.54 27.00 5.16
C TYR A 144 8.03 26.94 4.78
N LEU A 145 8.36 26.35 3.62
CA LEU A 145 9.73 26.27 3.12
C LEU A 145 10.33 27.64 2.82
N ALA A 146 9.55 28.59 2.31
CA ALA A 146 10.03 29.95 2.04
C ALA A 146 10.38 30.76 3.30
N LYS A 147 9.90 30.37 4.48
CA LYS A 147 10.17 31.04 5.76
C LYS A 147 11.40 30.47 6.49
N ARG A 148 11.92 29.33 6.05
CA ARG A 148 13.11 28.70 6.61
C ARG A 148 14.36 29.25 5.95
#